data_AF-A0A8H7FWV1-F1
#
_entry.id   AF-A0A8H7FWV1-F1
#
_cell.length_a   1.000
_cell.length_b   1.000
_cell.length_c   1.000
_cell.angle_alpha   90.00
_cell.angle_beta   90.00
_cell.angle_gamma   90.00
#
_symmetry.space_group_name_H-M   'P 1'
#
loop_
_entity.id
_entity.type
_entity.pdbx_description
1 polymer ?
#
loop_
_entity_poly.entity_id
_entity_poly.type
_entity_poly.pdbx_seq_one_letter_code
_entity_poly.pdbx_strand_id
1 'polypeptide(L)'
;MMYTPSTRNVRGNGAMKKGHRNNGEMWINIRRSYAGFSRGSYFNENMTIGELVDAAAREVMMEEGFQNFPADWYIEVQSHRKALDPDSTITLNEVFDGVETIHAKVYNEDGHLMDFDGQRWYFH
;
A
#
# COMPACT_ATOMS: atom_id res chain seq x y z
N MET A 1 21.91 -5.81 -13.83
CA MET A 1 20.99 -5.50 -14.96
C MET A 1 20.42 -4.12 -14.65
N MET A 2 20.73 -3.09 -15.45
CA MET A 2 20.06 -1.79 -15.31
C MET A 2 18.62 -1.96 -15.83
N TYR A 3 17.64 -1.74 -14.95
CA TYR A 3 16.23 -1.71 -15.32
C TYR A 3 15.96 -0.39 -16.05
N THR A 4 15.62 -0.44 -17.33
CA THR A 4 15.24 0.77 -18.08
C THR A 4 13.87 1.22 -17.58
N PRO A 5 13.74 2.44 -17.00
CA PRO A 5 12.44 2.94 -16.56
C PRO A 5 11.46 2.94 -17.73
N SER A 6 10.30 2.32 -17.53
CA SER A 6 9.25 2.29 -18.55
C SER A 6 8.70 3.69 -18.77
N THR A 7 9.11 4.35 -19.86
CA THR A 7 8.50 5.60 -20.36
C THR A 7 7.12 5.37 -21.00
N ARG A 8 6.50 4.21 -20.78
CA ARG A 8 5.22 3.83 -21.39
C ARG A 8 4.06 4.58 -20.75
N ASN A 9 3.89 5.84 -21.12
CA ASN A 9 2.54 6.32 -21.41
C ASN A 9 2.04 5.49 -22.60
N VAL A 10 1.52 4.28 -22.36
CA VAL A 10 0.87 3.49 -23.40
C VAL A 10 -0.31 4.32 -23.90
N ARG A 11 -0.13 5.03 -25.01
CA ARG A 11 -1.18 5.75 -25.73
C ARG A 11 -2.39 4.81 -25.85
N GLY A 12 -3.46 5.11 -25.13
CA GLY A 12 -4.71 4.35 -25.15
C GLY A 12 -5.01 3.48 -23.93
N ASN A 13 -4.10 3.33 -22.96
CA ASN A 13 -4.48 2.77 -21.66
C ASN A 13 -5.17 3.87 -20.86
N GLY A 14 -6.47 3.68 -20.60
CA GLY A 14 -7.27 4.57 -19.77
C GLY A 14 -6.64 4.79 -18.39
N ALA A 15 -7.09 5.83 -17.68
CA ALA A 15 -6.64 6.09 -16.32
C ALA A 15 -6.77 4.83 -15.44
N MET A 16 -5.82 4.65 -14.51
CA MET A 16 -5.80 3.51 -13.58
C MET A 16 -5.77 2.15 -14.30
N LYS A 17 -4.98 2.04 -15.37
CA LYS A 17 -4.66 0.78 -16.06
C LYS A 17 -3.20 0.41 -15.86
N LYS A 18 -2.88 -0.88 -15.98
CA LYS A 18 -1.52 -1.38 -15.87
C LYS A 18 -0.58 -0.60 -16.81
N GLY A 19 0.56 -0.16 -16.30
CA GLY A 19 1.55 0.64 -17.01
C GLY A 19 1.18 2.12 -17.19
N HIS A 20 -0.02 2.57 -16.80
CA HIS A 20 -0.38 3.99 -16.86
C HIS A 20 0.46 4.79 -15.86
N ARG A 21 0.92 5.96 -16.30
CA ARG A 21 1.58 6.96 -15.44
C ARG A 21 0.92 8.31 -15.62
N ASN A 22 0.80 9.05 -14.52
CA ASN A 22 0.33 10.42 -14.51
C ASN A 22 1.45 11.29 -13.93
N ASN A 23 2.18 12.03 -14.76
CA ASN A 23 3.30 12.88 -14.34
C ASN A 23 4.35 12.18 -13.45
N GLY A 24 4.70 10.92 -13.78
CA GLY A 24 5.64 10.12 -13.00
C GLY A 24 5.00 9.43 -11.78
N GLU A 25 3.68 9.47 -11.64
CA GLU A 25 2.96 8.73 -10.60
C GLU A 25 2.27 7.50 -11.17
N MET A 26 2.20 6.43 -10.39
CA MET A 26 1.43 5.23 -10.67
C MET A 26 0.27 5.07 -9.70
N TRP A 27 -0.84 4.50 -10.18
CA TRP A 27 -1.98 4.17 -9.33
C TRP A 27 -1.70 2.87 -8.58
N ILE A 28 -1.88 2.83 -7.26
CA ILE A 28 -1.83 1.60 -6.46
C ILE A 28 -3.10 1.51 -5.62
N ASN A 29 -3.66 0.31 -5.52
CA ASN A 29 -4.82 0.04 -4.66
C ASN A 29 -4.34 -0.44 -3.28
N ILE A 30 -4.82 0.19 -2.22
CA ILE A 30 -4.65 -0.20 -0.83
C ILE A 30 -5.92 -0.92 -0.38
N ARG A 31 -5.79 -2.21 -0.10
CA ARG A 31 -6.84 -3.03 0.51
C ARG A 31 -6.55 -3.21 1.99
N ARG A 32 -7.50 -2.83 2.84
CA ARG A 32 -7.36 -3.06 4.28
C ARG A 32 -7.89 -4.45 4.63
N SER A 33 -7.29 -5.15 5.60
CA SER A 33 -7.86 -6.42 6.08
C SER A 33 -9.25 -6.20 6.69
N TYR A 34 -9.38 -5.13 7.46
CA TYR A 34 -10.54 -4.80 8.27
C TYR A 34 -11.66 -4.07 7.51
N ALA A 35 -11.51 -3.78 6.21
CA ALA A 35 -12.51 -3.04 5.45
C ALA A 35 -12.86 -3.72 4.11
N GLY A 36 -14.16 -3.75 3.80
CA GLY A 36 -14.70 -4.41 2.59
C GLY A 36 -14.40 -3.70 1.26
N PHE A 37 -13.69 -2.57 1.27
CA PHE A 37 -13.36 -1.79 0.08
C PHE A 37 -11.89 -1.40 0.03
N SER A 38 -11.33 -1.40 -1.18
CA SER A 38 -10.01 -0.84 -1.47
C SER A 38 -10.11 0.64 -1.78
N ARG A 39 -9.12 1.41 -1.32
CA ARG A 39 -8.88 2.77 -1.81
C ARG A 39 -7.71 2.73 -2.78
N GLY A 40 -7.70 3.60 -3.78
CA GLY A 40 -6.53 3.74 -4.63
C GLY A 40 -6.01 5.15 -4.59
N SER A 41 -4.70 5.27 -4.73
CA SER A 41 -3.99 6.55 -4.69
C SER A 41 -2.85 6.56 -5.71
N TYR A 42 -2.40 7.76 -6.06
CA TYR A 42 -1.24 7.95 -6.92
C TYR A 42 0.02 8.03 -6.06
N PHE A 43 1.03 7.28 -6.45
CA PHE A 43 2.34 7.21 -5.80
C PHE A 43 3.43 7.52 -6.81
N ASN A 44 4.40 8.36 -6.44
CA ASN A 44 5.53 8.68 -7.30
C ASN A 44 6.30 7.40 -7.64
N GLU A 45 6.51 7.11 -8.92
CA GLU A 45 7.14 5.85 -9.35
C GLU A 45 8.60 5.70 -8.94
N ASN A 46 9.25 6.82 -8.59
CA ASN A 46 10.63 6.88 -8.12
C ASN A 46 10.74 6.85 -6.59
N MET A 47 9.63 6.83 -5.86
CA MET A 47 9.68 6.57 -4.42
C MET A 47 10.12 5.13 -4.17
N THR A 48 10.69 4.89 -3.01
CA THR A 48 11.13 3.58 -2.58
C THR A 48 9.97 2.75 -2.04
N ILE A 49 10.18 1.43 -1.94
CA ILE A 49 9.23 0.54 -1.28
C ILE A 49 9.04 0.96 0.18
N GLY A 50 10.10 1.35 0.89
CA GLY A 50 9.99 1.86 2.26
C GLY A 50 9.09 3.09 2.37
N GLU A 51 9.28 4.07 1.48
CA GLU A 51 8.42 5.25 1.43
C GLU A 51 6.95 4.91 1.11
N LEU A 52 6.69 3.88 0.30
CA LEU A 52 5.33 3.41 0.02
C LEU A 52 4.70 2.77 1.26
N VAL A 53 5.45 1.95 2.01
CA VAL A 53 5.00 1.34 3.26
C VAL A 53 4.60 2.43 4.26
N ASP A 54 5.47 3.42 4.47
CA ASP A 54 5.21 4.55 5.35
C ASP A 54 3.99 5.36 4.92
N ALA A 55 3.87 5.67 3.63
CA ALA A 55 2.76 6.45 3.10
C ALA A 55 1.43 5.69 3.24
N ALA A 56 1.39 4.40 2.88
CA ALA A 56 0.20 3.57 3.00
C ALA A 56 -0.23 3.37 4.45
N ALA A 57 0.72 3.17 5.37
CA ALA A 57 0.44 3.07 6.80
C ALA A 57 -0.15 4.38 7.36
N ARG A 58 0.45 5.53 7.01
CA ARG A 58 -0.08 6.84 7.41
C ARG A 58 -1.50 7.10 6.88
N GLU A 59 -1.76 6.77 5.62
CA GLU A 59 -3.10 6.93 5.03
C GLU A 59 -4.14 6.09 5.78
N VAL A 60 -3.78 4.87 6.13
CA VAL A 60 -4.62 3.96 6.93
C VAL A 60 -4.84 4.48 8.35
N MET A 61 -3.81 5.01 9.01
CA MET A 61 -3.92 5.55 10.36
C MET A 61 -4.77 6.82 10.48
N MET A 62 -5.08 7.49 9.37
CA MET A 62 -6.00 8.64 9.35
C MET A 62 -7.48 8.21 9.39
N GLU A 63 -7.77 6.91 9.33
CA GLU A 63 -9.13 6.38 9.33
C GLU A 63 -9.73 6.23 10.74
N GLU A 64 -11.04 6.01 10.78
CA GLU A 64 -11.74 5.69 12.02
C GLU A 64 -11.25 4.35 12.60
N GLY A 65 -11.12 4.29 13.93
CA GLY A 65 -10.55 3.15 14.65
C GLY A 65 -9.10 3.35 15.08
N PHE A 66 -8.40 4.33 14.49
CA PHE A 66 -6.99 4.62 14.80
C PHE A 66 -6.80 5.76 15.82
N GLN A 67 -7.87 6.45 16.25
CA GLN A 67 -7.76 7.56 17.22
C GLN A 67 -7.16 7.11 18.57
N ASN A 68 -7.36 5.85 18.93
CA ASN A 68 -6.81 5.21 20.13
C ASN A 68 -6.00 3.96 19.76
N PHE A 69 -5.28 4.00 18.64
CA PHE A 69 -4.48 2.87 18.19
C PHE A 69 -3.39 2.54 19.22
N PRO A 70 -3.32 1.30 19.76
CA PRO A 70 -2.33 0.92 20.75
C PRO A 70 -0.90 1.03 20.21
N ALA A 71 0.04 1.44 21.07
CA ALA A 71 1.42 1.75 20.64
C ALA A 71 2.27 0.52 20.30
N ASP A 72 1.87 -0.63 20.83
CA ASP A 72 2.46 -1.95 20.61
C ASP A 72 1.84 -2.70 19.43
N TRP A 73 0.80 -2.13 18.81
CA TRP A 73 0.22 -2.64 17.59
C TRP A 73 0.95 -2.06 16.37
N TYR A 74 0.90 -2.78 15.26
CA TYR A 74 1.60 -2.37 14.05
C TYR A 74 0.78 -2.65 12.79
N ILE A 75 1.10 -1.89 11.74
CA ILE A 75 0.55 -2.11 10.41
C ILE A 75 1.62 -2.78 9.56
N GLU A 76 1.27 -3.92 8.97
CA GLU A 76 2.11 -4.56 7.96
C GLU A 76 1.49 -4.33 6.58
N VAL A 77 2.30 -3.81 5.65
CA VAL A 77 1.90 -3.65 4.25
C VAL A 77 2.43 -4.83 3.45
N GLN A 78 1.55 -5.55 2.77
CA GLN A 78 1.90 -6.72 1.98
C GLN A 78 1.60 -6.53 0.49
N SER A 79 2.46 -7.10 -0.36
CA SER A 79 2.20 -7.29 -1.79
C SER A 79 2.32 -8.77 -2.12
N HIS A 80 1.39 -9.32 -2.92
CA HIS A 80 1.40 -10.75 -3.29
C HIS A 80 1.62 -11.72 -2.11
N ARG A 81 0.97 -11.44 -0.96
CA ARG A 81 1.07 -12.21 0.30
C ARG A 81 2.46 -12.21 0.96
N LYS A 82 3.32 -11.26 0.60
CA LYS A 82 4.63 -11.04 1.23
C LYS A 82 4.66 -9.65 1.84
N ALA A 83 5.20 -9.53 3.05
CA ALA A 83 5.49 -8.23 3.65
C ALA A 83 6.44 -7.45 2.75
N LEU A 84 6.11 -6.18 2.52
CA LEU A 84 7.03 -5.23 1.92
C LEU A 84 8.01 -4.78 3.00
N ASP A 85 9.29 -4.67 2.62
CA ASP A 85 10.35 -4.27 3.53
C ASP A 85 10.34 -2.73 3.70
N PRO A 86 10.08 -2.22 4.92
CA PRO A 86 10.04 -0.78 5.19
C PRO A 86 11.40 -0.10 5.03
N ASP A 87 12.50 -0.84 5.07
CA ASP A 87 13.86 -0.31 4.89
C ASP A 87 14.36 -0.45 3.44
N SER A 88 13.52 -0.98 2.54
CA SER A 88 13.90 -1.20 1.15
C SER A 88 14.08 0.10 0.39
N THR A 89 15.26 0.25 -0.21
CA THR A 89 15.62 1.38 -1.08
C THR A 89 15.29 1.13 -2.56
N ILE A 90 14.65 0.00 -2.88
CA ILE A 90 14.23 -0.33 -4.25
C ILE A 90 13.08 0.61 -4.64
N THR A 91 13.11 1.17 -5.85
CA THR A 91 12.06 2.08 -6.32
C THR A 91 10.82 1.34 -6.81
N LEU A 92 9.66 1.98 -6.74
CA LEU A 92 8.39 1.36 -7.14
C LEU A 92 8.37 0.91 -8.59
N ASN A 93 8.97 1.66 -9.50
CA ASN A 93 9.03 1.32 -10.92
C ASN A 93 9.78 -0.01 -11.23
N GLU A 94 10.61 -0.51 -10.31
CA GLU A 94 11.30 -1.80 -10.45
C GLU A 94 10.42 -2.98 -10.01
N VAL A 95 9.40 -2.74 -9.20
CA VAL A 95 8.58 -3.79 -8.55
C VAL A 95 7.13 -3.78 -9.05
N PHE A 96 6.58 -2.60 -9.36
CA PHE A 96 5.18 -2.38 -9.70
C PHE A 96 5.03 -1.75 -11.09
N ASP A 97 4.05 -2.25 -11.83
CA ASP A 97 3.64 -1.73 -13.13
C ASP A 97 2.43 -0.78 -13.01
N GLY A 98 1.81 -0.66 -11.83
CA GLY A 98 0.61 0.11 -11.56
C GLY A 98 -0.66 -0.75 -11.59
N VAL A 99 -1.65 -0.34 -10.79
CA VAL A 99 -2.96 -0.97 -10.53
C VAL A 99 -2.89 -2.21 -9.62
N GLU A 100 -1.69 -2.58 -9.17
CA GLU A 100 -1.55 -3.64 -8.17
C GLU A 100 -2.28 -3.29 -6.87
N THR A 101 -2.57 -4.33 -6.10
CA THR A 101 -3.16 -4.20 -4.77
C THR A 101 -2.14 -4.54 -3.71
N ILE A 102 -1.87 -3.60 -2.83
CA ILE A 102 -1.19 -3.83 -1.56
C ILE A 102 -2.22 -4.00 -0.46
N HIS A 103 -1.88 -4.80 0.55
CA HIS A 103 -2.72 -5.09 1.68
C HIS A 103 -2.16 -4.42 2.92
N ALA A 104 -2.89 -3.50 3.52
CA ALA A 104 -2.57 -2.98 4.85
C ALA A 104 -3.30 -3.83 5.89
N LYS A 105 -2.54 -4.49 6.75
CA LYS A 105 -3.03 -5.39 7.79
C LYS A 105 -2.62 -4.86 9.15
N VAL A 106 -3.53 -4.97 10.11
CA VAL A 106 -3.28 -4.53 11.49
C VAL A 106 -3.00 -5.74 12.36
N TYR A 107 -1.94 -5.67 13.14
CA TYR A 107 -1.53 -6.73 14.05
C TYR A 107 -1.40 -6.19 15.48
N ASN A 108 -1.80 -7.00 16.46
CA ASN A 108 -1.59 -6.68 17.88
C ASN A 108 -0.14 -6.98 18.32
N GLU A 109 0.18 -6.72 19.60
CA GLU A 109 1.51 -6.97 20.18
C GLU A 109 1.98 -8.44 20.07
N ASP A 110 1.05 -9.39 20.00
CA ASP A 110 1.33 -10.83 19.87
C ASP A 110 1.47 -11.28 18.40
N GLY A 111 1.28 -10.38 17.43
CA GLY A 111 1.28 -10.71 16.01
C GLY A 111 -0.01 -11.35 15.50
N HIS A 112 -1.13 -11.21 16.21
CA HIS A 112 -2.44 -11.62 15.75
C HIS A 112 -3.07 -10.58 14.82
N LEU A 113 -3.66 -11.05 13.73
CA LEU A 113 -4.37 -10.20 12.78
C LEU A 113 -5.67 -9.66 13.41
N MET A 114 -5.86 -8.35 13.30
CA MET A 114 -7.01 -7.64 13.85
C MET A 114 -7.92 -7.09 12.75
N ASP A 115 -9.21 -7.11 13.03
CA ASP A 115 -10.28 -6.47 12.26
C ASP A 115 -10.98 -5.39 13.08
N PHE A 116 -11.74 -4.52 12.41
CA PHE A 116 -12.46 -3.39 13.01
C PHE A 116 -13.93 -3.41 12.58
N ASP A 117 -14.86 -3.43 13.53
CA ASP A 117 -16.31 -3.52 13.27
C ASP A 117 -16.99 -2.15 13.12
N GLY A 118 -16.22 -1.06 13.17
CA GLY A 118 -16.73 0.32 13.22
C GLY A 118 -16.78 0.90 14.63
N GLN A 119 -16.58 0.08 15.68
CA GLN A 119 -16.54 0.53 17.07
C GLN A 119 -15.28 0.07 17.81
N ARG A 120 -14.85 -1.17 17.57
CA ARG A 120 -13.73 -1.78 18.27
C ARG A 120 -12.94 -2.73 17.37
N TRP A 121 -11.69 -2.92 17.78
CA TRP A 121 -10.83 -3.94 17.21
C TRP A 121 -11.13 -5.31 17.81
N TYR A 122 -11.09 -6.35 16.98
CA TYR A 122 -11.29 -7.75 17.38
C TYR A 122 -10.39 -8.67 16.56
N PHE A 123 -10.14 -9.88 17.04
CA PHE A 123 -9.35 -10.88 16.31
C PHE A 123 -10.08 -11.29 15.02
N HIS A 124 -9.36 -11.27 13.90
CA HIS A 124 -9.87 -11.74 12.61
C HIS A 124 -10.39 -13.18 12.67
#